data_AF-A0A445KJT0-F1
#
_entry.id   AF-A0A445KJT0-F1
#
_cell.length_a   1.000
_cell.length_b   1.000
_cell.length_c   1.000
_cell.angle_alpha   90.00
_cell.angle_beta   90.00
_cell.angle_gamma   90.00
#
_symmetry.space_group_name_H-M   'P 1'
#
loop_
_entity.id
_entity.type
_entity.pdbx_description
1 polymer ?
#
loop_
_entity_poly.entity_id
_entity_poly.type
_entity_poly.pdbx_seq_one_letter_code
_entity_poly.pdbx_strand_id
1 'polypeptide(L)'
;MASPPHFDDDFDFGGGFSGTQSGNKRPSPDYDEDEYENDPFGHKKAKSKAEEAASGVTTGMILSLRESLQNCKDMLATCQNELEAAKSEIQKWHSSFQNEPFISAGTTPAPKSVINYLQALKSSEESLREQLEKAKKKEAAFIVTFAKREQEIAELKSAVRDLKSQFNPASMQARRLLLDPAVHEEFTRLKNLVEEKDKKVKELQDNIAAVNFTPQSKMGKMLMAKCRTLQEENEEIGNQASEGKMHELAMKLSVQKYQNAELRCQFEGLQKHMDGLTNDVDRSNEMVFSYPYLHLLMLFFSACLLRLMLYLFLTNNVRNGG
;
A
#
# COMPACT_ATOMS: atom_id res chain seq x y z
N MET A 1 14.48 16.67 32.66
CA MET A 1 14.87 16.10 33.95
C MET A 1 14.61 14.62 33.91
N ALA A 2 15.65 13.80 34.07
CA ALA A 2 15.66 12.44 34.63
C ALA A 2 16.96 11.75 34.17
N SER A 3 17.84 11.48 35.14
CA SER A 3 19.16 10.87 34.99
C SER A 3 19.07 9.37 34.71
N PRO A 4 20.09 8.74 34.09
CA PRO A 4 20.22 7.29 34.04
C PRO A 4 20.88 6.72 35.33
N PRO A 5 20.56 5.48 35.72
CA PRO A 5 21.14 4.85 36.91
C PRO A 5 22.57 4.39 36.65
N HIS A 6 23.42 4.72 37.62
CA HIS A 6 24.79 4.26 37.79
C HIS A 6 24.75 2.88 38.43
N PHE A 7 25.28 1.87 37.73
CA PHE A 7 25.60 0.56 38.30
C PHE A 7 27.11 0.53 38.52
N ASP A 8 27.51 0.61 39.79
CA ASP A 8 28.82 0.19 40.27
C ASP A 8 28.66 -1.25 40.77
N ASP A 9 29.31 -2.19 40.09
CA ASP A 9 29.62 -3.50 40.64
C ASP A 9 31.13 -3.65 40.60
N ASP A 10 31.75 -3.40 41.75
CA ASP A 10 33.12 -3.76 42.09
C ASP A 10 33.21 -5.30 42.17
N PHE A 11 33.89 -5.91 41.20
CA PHE A 11 34.47 -7.25 41.38
C PHE A 11 35.91 -7.26 40.88
N ASP A 12 36.80 -7.10 41.86
CA ASP A 12 38.24 -7.25 41.83
C ASP A 12 38.64 -8.73 41.58
N PHE A 13 39.49 -8.95 40.58
CA PHE A 13 40.33 -10.15 40.50
C PHE A 13 41.67 -9.83 39.83
N GLY A 14 42.48 -9.02 40.51
CA GLY A 14 43.92 -8.90 40.24
C GLY A 14 44.71 -10.10 40.74
N GLY A 15 44.82 -11.16 39.93
CA GLY A 15 45.64 -12.34 40.23
C GLY A 15 47.06 -12.25 39.66
N GLY A 16 47.93 -11.46 40.29
CA GLY A 16 49.38 -11.43 40.02
C GLY A 16 50.16 -11.89 41.24
N PHE A 17 50.77 -13.09 41.19
CA PHE A 17 51.68 -13.54 42.24
C PHE A 17 53.14 -13.27 41.84
N SER A 18 53.68 -12.18 42.37
CA SER A 18 55.10 -12.00 42.66
C SER A 18 55.36 -12.45 44.11
N GLY A 19 56.18 -13.47 44.31
CA GLY A 19 56.56 -13.94 45.65
C GLY A 19 57.96 -13.46 46.02
N THR A 20 58.06 -12.57 47.01
CA THR A 20 59.30 -12.19 47.68
C THR A 20 59.22 -12.58 49.17
N GLN A 21 60.24 -13.35 49.59
CA GLN A 21 60.87 -13.53 50.91
C GLN A 21 60.15 -13.11 52.23
N SER A 22 60.09 -14.07 53.16
CA SER A 22 60.31 -13.99 54.63
C SER A 22 60.09 -15.42 55.16
N GLY A 23 60.89 -16.10 56.00
CA GLY A 23 61.83 -15.70 57.04
C GLY A 23 61.46 -16.49 58.31
N ASN A 24 62.11 -17.62 58.60
CA ASN A 24 62.26 -18.13 59.98
C ASN A 24 63.30 -19.27 60.14
N LYS A 25 64.45 -18.87 60.70
CA LYS A 25 65.31 -19.47 61.75
C LYS A 25 65.33 -21.00 61.99
N ARG A 26 66.54 -21.60 61.95
CA ARG A 26 67.22 -22.35 63.05
C ARG A 26 68.64 -22.82 62.63
N PRO A 27 69.54 -23.19 63.58
CA PRO A 27 70.83 -22.50 63.74
C PRO A 27 72.06 -23.29 63.26
N SER A 28 73.16 -22.53 63.18
CA SER A 28 74.56 -22.94 62.97
C SER A 28 75.07 -23.95 64.00
N PRO A 29 76.09 -24.72 63.65
CA PRO A 29 77.19 -25.01 64.59
C PRO A 29 78.51 -24.42 64.11
N ASP A 30 79.25 -23.90 65.08
CA ASP A 30 80.57 -23.31 65.04
C ASP A 30 81.65 -24.21 64.43
N TYR A 31 82.65 -23.55 63.85
CA TYR A 31 84.00 -24.09 63.71
C TYR A 31 84.75 -23.78 65.00
N ASP A 32 85.24 -24.81 65.68
CA ASP A 32 86.39 -24.70 66.58
C ASP A 32 87.51 -25.61 66.04
N GLU A 33 88.65 -24.98 65.74
CA GLU A 33 89.96 -25.60 65.58
C GLU A 33 90.48 -26.10 66.93
N ASP A 34 91.59 -26.84 66.89
CA ASP A 34 92.33 -27.45 68.01
C ASP A 34 91.74 -28.83 68.37
N GLU A 35 92.45 -29.94 68.18
CA GLU A 35 93.62 -30.25 68.98
C GLU A 35 94.37 -31.44 68.36
N TYR A 36 95.69 -31.29 68.36
CA TYR A 36 96.69 -32.24 67.89
C TYR A 36 96.66 -33.58 68.64
N GLU A 37 97.19 -34.59 67.95
CA GLU A 37 97.79 -35.81 68.48
C GLU A 37 96.85 -36.77 69.24
N ASN A 38 96.78 -38.02 68.77
CA ASN A 38 97.38 -39.10 69.54
C ASN A 38 97.47 -40.37 68.69
N ASP A 39 98.70 -40.65 68.28
CA ASP A 39 99.23 -41.87 67.70
C ASP A 39 99.07 -43.07 68.67
N PRO A 40 98.44 -44.21 68.28
CA PRO A 40 98.11 -45.29 69.20
C PRO A 40 99.21 -46.36 69.42
N PHE A 41 100.47 -46.18 68.99
CA PHE A 41 101.52 -47.21 69.18
C PHE A 41 102.74 -46.73 69.98
N GLY A 42 102.59 -46.62 71.30
CA GLY A 42 103.67 -46.54 72.29
C GLY A 42 103.43 -47.49 73.48
N HIS A 43 104.44 -48.27 73.85
CA HIS A 43 104.36 -49.46 74.70
C HIS A 43 104.15 -49.24 76.22
N LYS A 44 103.34 -50.14 76.84
CA LYS A 44 103.44 -50.83 78.17
C LYS A 44 104.18 -50.12 79.32
N LYS A 45 103.57 -49.95 80.52
CA LYS A 45 103.50 -50.89 81.70
C LYS A 45 102.77 -50.11 82.83
N ALA A 46 101.98 -50.60 83.77
CA ALA A 46 101.66 -51.93 84.30
C ALA A 46 100.32 -51.80 85.07
N LYS A 47 99.45 -52.83 85.08
CA LYS A 47 99.10 -53.73 86.21
C LYS A 47 97.56 -53.77 86.18
N SER A 48 96.79 -54.86 86.14
CA SER A 48 96.95 -56.26 86.54
C SER A 48 95.74 -57.05 85.99
N LYS A 49 95.92 -58.37 85.83
CA LYS A 49 94.92 -59.40 85.48
C LYS A 49 94.45 -59.39 84.02
N ALA A 50 95.34 -59.85 83.14
CA ALA A 50 95.04 -60.29 81.79
C ALA A 50 95.09 -61.82 81.75
N GLU A 51 93.94 -62.47 81.64
CA GLU A 51 93.82 -63.80 81.05
C GLU A 51 92.36 -64.07 80.62
N GLU A 52 91.79 -63.16 79.81
CA GLU A 52 90.63 -63.45 78.93
C GLU A 52 90.36 -62.32 77.92
N ALA A 53 90.66 -61.06 78.26
CA ALA A 53 90.32 -59.88 77.44
C ALA A 53 91.23 -59.59 76.21
N ALA A 54 92.43 -60.18 76.12
CA ALA A 54 93.37 -59.91 75.01
C ALA A 54 92.92 -60.53 73.67
N SER A 55 92.14 -61.62 73.71
CA SER A 55 91.58 -62.24 72.50
C SER A 55 90.49 -61.35 71.87
N GLY A 56 89.66 -60.71 72.68
CA GLY A 56 88.52 -59.90 72.23
C GLY A 56 88.91 -58.58 71.54
N VAL A 57 89.91 -57.86 72.06
CA VAL A 57 90.35 -56.56 71.50
C VAL A 57 91.03 -56.72 70.14
N THR A 58 91.92 -57.71 70.02
CA THR A 58 92.61 -58.01 68.75
C THR A 58 91.63 -58.54 67.70
N THR A 59 90.63 -59.33 68.13
CA THR A 59 89.54 -59.78 67.26
C THR A 59 88.66 -58.62 66.80
N GLY A 60 88.36 -57.65 67.68
CA GLY A 60 87.59 -56.44 67.36
C GLY A 60 88.27 -55.57 66.29
N MET A 61 89.58 -55.29 66.42
CA MET A 61 90.33 -54.55 65.39
C MET A 61 90.37 -55.27 64.04
N ILE A 62 90.54 -56.59 64.05
CA ILE A 62 90.51 -57.39 62.81
C ILE A 62 89.13 -57.32 62.15
N LEU A 63 88.04 -57.33 62.92
CA LEU A 63 86.68 -57.20 62.40
C LEU A 63 86.44 -55.79 61.83
N SER A 64 86.83 -54.73 62.51
CA SER A 64 86.70 -53.36 62.00
C SER A 64 87.52 -53.11 60.74
N LEU A 65 88.73 -53.68 60.64
CA LEU A 65 89.53 -53.62 59.42
C LEU A 65 88.93 -54.44 58.28
N ARG A 66 88.32 -55.60 58.58
CA ARG A 66 87.60 -56.41 57.57
C ARG A 66 86.33 -55.70 57.09
N GLU A 67 85.59 -55.06 57.98
CA GLU A 67 84.42 -54.27 57.66
C GLU A 67 84.79 -53.05 56.83
N SER A 68 85.85 -52.32 57.20
CA SER A 68 86.39 -51.21 56.42
C SER A 68 86.89 -51.66 55.05
N LEU A 69 87.62 -52.78 54.97
CA LEU A 69 88.05 -53.38 53.71
C LEU A 69 86.85 -53.79 52.85
N GLN A 70 85.80 -54.34 53.45
CA GLN A 70 84.58 -54.73 52.74
C GLN A 70 83.84 -53.50 52.22
N ASN A 71 83.70 -52.44 53.04
CA ASN A 71 83.13 -51.17 52.63
C ASN A 71 83.93 -50.54 51.46
N CYS A 72 85.27 -50.54 51.54
CA CYS A 72 86.12 -50.09 50.43
C CYS A 72 85.89 -50.90 49.14
N LYS A 73 85.69 -52.23 49.25
CA LYS A 73 85.37 -53.08 48.10
C LYS A 73 83.99 -52.76 47.52
N ASP A 74 82.99 -52.53 48.36
CA ASP A 74 81.63 -52.21 47.93
C ASP A 74 81.56 -50.82 47.28
N MET A 75 82.30 -49.85 47.83
CA MET A 75 82.51 -48.55 47.20
C MET A 75 83.20 -48.67 45.84
N LEU A 76 84.24 -49.49 45.72
CA LEU A 76 84.95 -49.72 44.45
C LEU A 76 84.03 -50.36 43.42
N ALA A 77 83.20 -51.32 43.82
CA ALA A 77 82.20 -51.93 42.95
C ALA A 77 81.15 -50.90 42.48
N THR A 78 80.73 -49.99 43.37
CA THR A 78 79.79 -48.90 43.04
C THR A 78 80.42 -47.94 42.03
N CYS A 79 81.65 -47.48 42.28
CA CYS A 79 82.38 -46.62 41.34
C CYS A 79 82.60 -47.29 39.98
N GLN A 80 82.84 -48.61 39.95
CA GLN A 80 82.99 -49.35 38.71
C GLN A 80 81.67 -49.38 37.91
N ASN A 81 80.53 -49.58 38.60
CA ASN A 81 79.21 -49.56 37.96
C ASN A 81 78.87 -48.16 37.42
N GLU A 82 79.14 -47.10 38.18
CA GLU A 82 78.95 -45.72 37.75
C GLU A 82 79.83 -45.38 36.53
N LEU A 83 81.07 -45.86 36.52
CA LEU A 83 81.99 -45.69 35.38
C LEU A 83 81.45 -46.36 34.11
N GLU A 84 80.97 -47.61 34.21
CA GLU A 84 80.39 -48.31 33.06
C GLU A 84 79.06 -47.67 32.61
N ALA A 85 78.23 -47.18 33.53
CA ALA A 85 77.04 -46.41 33.21
C ALA A 85 77.40 -45.12 32.44
N ALA A 86 78.38 -44.35 32.93
CA ALA A 86 78.86 -43.15 32.26
C ALA A 86 79.45 -43.44 30.87
N LYS A 87 80.20 -44.53 30.71
CA LYS A 87 80.70 -44.97 29.39
C LYS A 87 79.56 -45.30 28.44
N SER A 88 78.54 -46.04 28.91
CA SER A 88 77.38 -46.39 28.10
C SER A 88 76.60 -45.14 27.65
N GLU A 89 76.51 -44.14 28.52
CA GLU A 89 75.87 -42.86 28.21
C GLU A 89 76.67 -42.07 27.19
N ILE A 90 77.99 -41.96 27.34
CA ILE A 90 78.88 -41.33 26.35
C ILE A 90 78.76 -42.02 24.98
N GLN A 91 78.71 -43.35 24.95
CA GLN A 91 78.53 -44.10 23.71
C GLN A 91 77.16 -43.82 23.07
N LYS A 92 76.10 -43.71 23.88
CA LYS A 92 74.77 -43.32 23.41
C LYS A 92 74.79 -41.92 22.78
N TRP A 93 75.41 -40.94 23.43
CA TRP A 93 75.59 -39.60 22.88
C TRP A 93 76.35 -39.63 21.55
N HIS A 94 77.45 -40.38 21.46
CA HIS A 94 78.19 -40.53 20.21
C HIS A 94 77.34 -41.10 19.07
N SER A 95 76.53 -42.13 19.33
CA SER A 95 75.63 -42.71 18.33
C SER A 95 74.55 -41.73 17.88
N SER A 96 73.97 -40.94 18.79
CA SER A 96 72.98 -39.92 18.43
C SER A 96 73.57 -38.88 17.48
N PHE A 97 74.76 -38.35 17.78
CA PHE A 97 75.42 -37.38 16.91
C PHE A 97 75.81 -37.97 15.54
N GLN A 98 76.18 -39.25 15.46
CA GLN A 98 76.50 -39.87 14.15
C GLN A 98 75.31 -39.93 13.20
N ASN A 99 74.08 -39.91 13.71
CA ASN A 99 72.87 -39.95 12.90
C ASN A 99 72.32 -38.56 12.54
N GLU A 100 72.96 -37.48 13.02
CA GLU A 100 72.51 -36.10 12.84
C GLU A 100 72.99 -35.52 11.49
N PRO A 101 72.10 -34.89 10.69
CA PRO A 101 72.43 -34.43 9.32
C PRO A 101 73.50 -33.33 9.23
N PHE A 102 73.92 -32.74 10.36
CA PHE A 102 74.98 -31.72 10.39
C PHE A 102 76.41 -32.32 10.37
N ILE A 103 76.55 -33.65 10.54
CA ILE A 103 77.84 -34.35 10.61
C ILE A 103 78.05 -35.14 9.32
N SER A 104 79.12 -34.85 8.58
CA SER A 104 79.49 -35.64 7.39
C SER A 104 79.85 -37.07 7.78
N ALA A 105 79.24 -38.05 7.09
CA ALA A 105 79.40 -39.47 7.37
C ALA A 105 80.88 -39.87 7.45
N GLY A 106 81.31 -40.35 8.61
CA GLY A 106 82.66 -40.89 8.82
C GLY A 106 83.68 -39.95 9.49
N THR A 107 83.32 -38.72 9.84
CA THR A 107 84.21 -37.78 10.57
C THR A 107 83.72 -37.52 12.00
N THR A 108 84.61 -37.63 12.99
CA THR A 108 84.35 -37.20 14.37
C THR A 108 84.17 -35.67 14.38
N PRO A 109 83.00 -35.15 14.72
CA PRO A 109 82.76 -33.71 14.68
C PRO A 109 83.60 -33.02 15.76
N ALA A 110 84.28 -31.94 15.38
CA ALA A 110 84.98 -31.10 16.34
C ALA A 110 83.97 -30.59 17.38
N PRO A 111 84.26 -30.65 18.70
CA PRO A 111 83.34 -30.20 19.75
C PRO A 111 82.80 -28.78 19.52
N LYS A 112 83.62 -27.88 18.97
CA LYS A 112 83.23 -26.51 18.61
C LYS A 112 82.10 -26.46 17.56
N SER A 113 82.10 -27.37 16.59
CA SER A 113 81.08 -27.42 15.54
C SER A 113 79.72 -27.85 16.09
N VAL A 114 79.71 -28.83 17.00
CA VAL A 114 78.50 -29.28 17.73
C VAL A 114 77.95 -28.14 18.59
N ILE A 115 78.82 -27.47 19.35
CA ILE A 115 78.43 -26.34 20.20
C ILE A 115 77.82 -25.20 19.37
N ASN A 116 78.45 -24.84 18.25
CA ASN A 116 77.93 -23.80 17.36
C ASN A 116 76.56 -24.17 16.76
N TYR A 117 76.37 -25.43 16.35
CA TYR A 117 75.10 -25.92 15.84
C TYR A 117 74.01 -25.88 16.92
N LEU A 118 74.29 -26.38 18.12
CA LEU A 118 73.36 -26.32 19.26
C LEU A 118 72.99 -24.86 19.61
N GLN A 119 73.95 -23.94 19.53
CA GLN A 119 73.70 -22.54 19.77
C GLN A 119 72.84 -21.88 18.67
N ALA A 120 73.04 -22.26 17.41
CA ALA A 120 72.20 -21.83 16.29
C ALA A 120 70.80 -22.43 16.35
N LEU A 121 70.68 -23.70 16.76
CA LEU A 121 69.39 -24.36 16.97
C LEU A 121 68.61 -23.67 18.09
N LYS A 122 69.29 -23.39 19.21
CA LYS A 122 68.71 -22.68 20.35
C LYS A 122 68.24 -21.27 19.99
N SER A 123 69.02 -20.52 19.20
CA SER A 123 68.59 -19.19 18.74
C SER A 123 67.41 -19.26 17.75
N SER A 124 67.38 -20.29 16.89
CA SER A 124 66.25 -20.56 16.00
C SER A 124 64.98 -20.94 16.77
N GLU A 125 65.11 -21.78 17.80
CA GLU A 125 64.00 -22.17 18.69
C GLU A 125 63.43 -20.95 19.41
N GLU A 126 64.30 -20.11 19.99
CA GLU A 126 63.91 -18.86 20.66
C GLU A 126 63.18 -17.91 19.69
N SER A 127 63.69 -17.77 18.46
CA SER A 127 63.07 -16.94 17.42
C SER A 127 61.68 -17.46 17.01
N LEU A 128 61.53 -18.76 16.77
CA LEU A 128 60.24 -19.37 16.44
C LEU A 128 59.24 -19.25 17.59
N ARG A 129 59.71 -19.41 18.83
CA ARG A 129 58.88 -19.21 20.02
C ARG A 129 58.39 -17.77 20.13
N GLU A 130 59.24 -16.78 19.85
CA GLU A 130 58.83 -15.38 19.83
C GLU A 130 57.81 -15.09 18.71
N GLN A 131 57.98 -15.68 17.52
CA GLN A 131 57.03 -15.55 16.42
C GLN A 131 55.68 -16.19 16.75
N LEU A 132 55.67 -17.36 17.39
CA LEU A 132 54.46 -18.04 17.86
C LEU A 132 53.71 -17.15 18.86
N GLU A 133 54.40 -16.58 19.84
CA GLU A 133 53.77 -15.71 20.84
C GLU A 133 53.24 -14.41 20.20
N LYS A 134 53.94 -13.84 19.21
CA LYS A 134 53.41 -12.72 18.41
C LYS A 134 52.17 -13.12 17.61
N ALA A 135 52.14 -14.31 17.02
CA ALA A 135 51.01 -14.81 16.26
C ALA A 135 49.78 -15.03 17.17
N LYS A 136 49.97 -15.69 18.32
CA LYS A 136 48.91 -15.88 19.33
C LYS A 136 48.33 -14.56 19.82
N LYS A 137 49.18 -13.56 20.11
CA LYS A 137 48.72 -12.22 20.52
C LYS A 137 47.90 -11.54 19.42
N LYS A 138 48.30 -11.67 18.15
CA LYS A 138 47.54 -11.13 17.01
C LYS A 138 46.21 -11.86 16.83
N GLU A 139 46.19 -13.18 16.94
CA GLU A 139 44.98 -13.99 16.86
C GLU A 139 43.97 -13.59 17.95
N ALA A 140 44.43 -13.48 19.19
CA ALA A 140 43.59 -13.01 20.30
C ALA A 140 43.03 -11.61 20.05
N ALA A 141 43.83 -10.68 19.53
CA ALA A 141 43.37 -9.34 19.17
C ALA A 141 42.32 -9.36 18.05
N PHE A 142 42.47 -10.25 17.05
CA PHE A 142 41.48 -10.41 15.99
C PHE A 142 40.18 -11.00 16.53
N ILE A 143 40.21 -12.01 17.40
CA ILE A 143 39.01 -12.58 18.02
C ILE A 143 38.19 -11.50 18.74
N VAL A 144 38.85 -10.66 19.56
CA VAL A 144 38.19 -9.54 20.26
C VAL A 144 37.61 -8.54 19.27
N THR A 145 38.34 -8.19 18.21
CA THR A 145 37.88 -7.22 17.21
C THR A 145 36.69 -7.76 16.40
N PHE A 146 36.72 -9.04 16.03
CA PHE A 146 35.61 -9.71 15.35
C PHE A 146 34.37 -9.76 16.24
N ALA A 147 34.50 -10.18 17.49
CA ALA A 147 33.38 -10.19 18.44
C ALA A 147 32.74 -8.80 18.59
N LYS A 148 33.56 -7.75 18.70
CA LYS A 148 33.07 -6.37 18.77
C LYS A 148 32.34 -5.94 17.49
N ARG A 149 32.85 -6.31 16.31
CA ARG A 149 32.18 -6.02 15.03
C ARG A 149 30.88 -6.79 14.86
N GLU A 150 30.82 -8.04 15.30
CA GLU A 150 29.59 -8.83 15.28
C GLU A 150 28.52 -8.25 16.21
N GLN A 151 28.93 -7.78 17.39
CA GLN A 151 28.06 -7.04 18.30
C GLN A 151 27.52 -5.75 17.67
N GLU A 152 28.38 -4.92 17.07
CA GLU A 152 27.98 -3.70 16.37
C GLU A 152 26.98 -3.98 15.23
N ILE A 153 27.22 -5.05 14.46
CA ILE A 153 26.29 -5.50 13.42
C ILE A 153 24.94 -5.92 14.03
N ALA A 154 24.93 -6.59 15.17
CA ALA A 154 23.70 -7.00 15.85
C ALA A 154 22.91 -5.79 16.36
N GLU A 155 23.58 -4.80 16.94
CA GLU A 155 23.00 -3.53 17.41
C GLU A 155 22.43 -2.71 16.25
N LEU A 156 23.18 -2.54 15.15
CA LEU A 156 22.69 -1.88 13.94
C LEU A 156 21.47 -2.60 13.34
N LYS A 157 21.48 -3.94 13.33
CA LYS A 157 20.32 -4.74 12.90
C LYS A 157 19.10 -4.53 13.79
N SER A 158 19.24 -4.36 15.10
CA SER A 158 18.10 -4.06 15.97
C SER A 158 17.58 -2.64 15.74
N ALA A 159 18.46 -1.65 15.66
CA ALA A 159 18.10 -0.25 15.38
C ALA A 159 17.31 -0.12 14.07
N VAL A 160 17.71 -0.84 13.02
CA VAL A 160 16.96 -0.89 11.75
C VAL A 160 15.57 -1.50 11.91
N ARG A 161 15.42 -2.58 12.69
CA ARG A 161 14.09 -3.16 12.96
C ARG A 161 13.20 -2.19 13.74
N ASP A 162 13.76 -1.51 14.73
CA ASP A 162 13.03 -0.56 15.56
C ASP A 162 12.57 0.65 14.73
N LEU A 163 13.47 1.24 13.93
CA LEU A 163 13.13 2.31 12.97
C LEU A 163 12.05 1.85 11.99
N LYS A 164 12.19 0.65 11.40
CA LYS A 164 11.19 0.10 10.48
C LYS A 164 9.82 -0.05 11.16
N SER A 165 9.79 -0.42 12.43
CA SER A 165 8.54 -0.51 13.19
C SER A 165 7.93 0.87 13.46
N GLN A 166 8.75 1.90 13.71
CA GLN A 166 8.30 3.28 13.87
C GLN A 166 7.69 3.86 12.58
N PHE A 167 8.25 3.52 11.41
CA PHE A 167 7.72 3.96 10.12
C PHE A 167 6.51 3.16 9.62
N ASN A 168 6.19 2.02 10.24
CA ASN A 168 5.02 1.22 9.90
C ASN A 168 4.05 1.06 11.08
N PRO A 169 3.54 2.16 11.67
CA PRO A 169 2.64 2.03 12.80
C PRO A 169 1.28 1.52 12.31
N ALA A 170 0.76 0.50 13.01
CA ALA A 170 -0.55 -0.08 12.71
C ALA A 170 -1.71 0.93 12.91
N SER A 171 -1.50 1.98 13.71
CA SER A 171 -2.48 3.02 14.02
C SER A 171 -2.42 4.19 13.04
N MET A 172 -3.59 4.58 12.50
CA MET A 172 -3.77 5.77 11.66
C MET A 172 -3.40 7.08 12.37
N GLN A 173 -3.51 7.14 13.69
CA GLN A 173 -3.23 8.34 14.48
C GLN A 173 -1.72 8.59 14.62
N ALA A 174 -0.93 7.51 14.73
CA ALA A 174 0.53 7.58 14.67
C ALA A 174 1.03 7.96 13.26
N ARG A 175 0.36 7.49 12.20
CA ARG A 175 0.63 7.97 10.82
C ARG A 175 0.38 9.47 10.67
N ARG A 176 -0.64 10.04 11.36
CA ARG A 176 -0.88 11.49 11.35
C ARG A 176 0.21 12.32 12.03
N LEU A 177 0.85 11.79 13.09
CA LEU A 177 1.92 12.48 13.82
C LEU A 177 3.27 12.46 13.09
N LEU A 178 3.49 11.47 12.22
CA LEU A 178 4.72 11.34 11.41
C LEU A 178 4.62 12.03 10.05
N LEU A 179 3.41 12.36 9.58
CA LEU A 179 3.23 13.24 8.45
C LEU A 179 3.51 14.67 8.91
N ASP A 180 4.32 15.39 8.15
CA ASP A 180 4.49 16.84 8.32
C ASP A 180 3.10 17.51 8.42
N PRO A 181 2.85 18.37 9.43
CA PRO A 181 1.53 18.98 9.63
C PRO A 181 0.95 19.63 8.36
N ALA A 182 1.78 20.27 7.53
CA ALA A 182 1.33 20.90 6.30
C ALA A 182 0.96 19.85 5.23
N VAL A 183 1.72 18.75 5.13
CA VAL A 183 1.38 17.63 4.23
C VAL A 183 0.08 16.96 4.66
N HIS A 184 -0.14 16.77 5.96
CA HIS A 184 -1.39 16.18 6.47
C HIS A 184 -2.61 17.08 6.17
N GLU A 185 -2.45 18.39 6.32
CA GLU A 185 -3.47 19.37 6.03
C GLU A 185 -3.82 19.40 4.54
N GLU A 186 -2.82 19.38 3.65
CA GLU A 186 -3.06 19.29 2.19
C GLU A 186 -3.76 17.99 1.80
N PHE A 187 -3.37 16.85 2.38
CA PHE A 187 -4.02 15.58 2.10
C PHE A 187 -5.48 15.57 2.56
N THR A 188 -5.76 16.18 3.72
CA THR A 188 -7.11 16.34 4.25
C THR A 188 -7.94 17.28 3.39
N ARG A 189 -7.37 18.42 2.96
CA ARG A 189 -8.00 19.37 2.05
C ARG A 189 -8.35 18.72 0.71
N LEU A 190 -7.41 17.97 0.12
CA LEU A 190 -7.62 17.24 -1.13
C LEU A 190 -8.71 16.18 -0.99
N LYS A 191 -8.71 15.41 0.12
CA LYS A 191 -9.75 14.43 0.39
C LYS A 191 -11.14 15.07 0.47
N ASN A 192 -11.27 16.16 1.23
CA ASN A 192 -12.53 16.90 1.34
C ASN A 192 -12.98 17.45 0.00
N LEU A 193 -12.05 17.97 -0.81
CA LEU A 193 -12.34 18.49 -2.14
C LEU A 193 -12.84 17.38 -3.08
N VAL A 194 -12.25 16.17 -3.02
CA VAL A 194 -12.74 15.02 -3.78
C VAL A 194 -14.16 14.64 -3.35
N GLU A 195 -14.41 14.50 -2.05
CA GLU A 195 -15.75 14.19 -1.53
C GLU A 195 -16.80 15.24 -1.92
N GLU A 196 -16.43 16.53 -1.92
CA GLU A 196 -17.29 17.62 -2.37
C GLU A 196 -17.59 17.53 -3.88
N LYS A 197 -16.57 17.28 -4.71
CA LYS A 197 -16.75 17.12 -6.16
C LYS A 197 -17.57 15.88 -6.51
N ASP A 198 -17.39 14.77 -5.81
CA ASP A 198 -18.19 13.55 -6.00
C ASP A 198 -19.68 13.79 -5.69
N LYS A 199 -19.97 14.52 -4.59
CA LYS A 199 -21.35 14.95 -4.30
C LYS A 199 -21.91 15.80 -5.43
N LYS A 200 -21.14 16.77 -5.93
CA LYS A 200 -21.58 17.66 -7.02
C LYS A 200 -21.80 16.92 -8.34
N VAL A 201 -20.95 15.93 -8.65
CA VAL A 201 -21.14 15.04 -9.80
C VAL A 201 -22.45 14.26 -9.65
N LYS A 202 -22.70 13.69 -8.47
CA LYS A 202 -23.94 12.97 -8.21
C LYS A 202 -25.18 13.86 -8.33
N GLU A 203 -25.16 15.05 -7.74
CA GLU A 203 -26.25 16.03 -7.87
C GLU A 203 -26.50 16.43 -9.34
N LEU A 204 -25.44 16.66 -10.12
CA LEU A 204 -25.58 16.98 -11.55
C LEU A 204 -26.12 15.78 -12.34
N GLN A 205 -25.69 14.56 -12.03
CA GLN A 205 -26.24 13.34 -12.63
C GLN A 205 -27.73 13.16 -12.29
N ASP A 206 -28.11 13.39 -11.03
CA ASP A 206 -29.50 13.32 -10.57
C ASP A 206 -30.35 14.41 -11.24
N ASN A 207 -29.83 15.63 -11.38
CA ASN A 207 -30.49 16.71 -12.10
C ASN A 207 -30.64 16.40 -13.60
N ILE A 208 -29.61 15.84 -14.24
CA ILE A 208 -29.70 15.37 -15.63
C ILE A 208 -30.77 14.28 -15.75
N ALA A 209 -30.80 13.31 -14.82
CA ALA A 209 -31.81 12.26 -14.80
C ALA A 209 -33.23 12.81 -14.57
N ALA A 210 -33.37 13.84 -13.72
CA ALA A 210 -34.64 14.51 -13.44
C ALA A 210 -35.14 15.35 -14.62
N VAL A 211 -34.24 16.04 -15.33
CA VAL A 211 -34.58 16.90 -16.48
C VAL A 211 -34.75 16.09 -17.77
N ASN A 212 -34.12 14.92 -17.87
CA ASN A 212 -34.29 14.02 -19.01
C ASN A 212 -35.65 13.32 -18.94
N PHE A 213 -36.67 13.99 -19.47
CA PHE A 213 -37.89 13.31 -19.90
C PHE A 213 -37.51 12.15 -20.83
N THR A 214 -37.73 10.93 -20.37
CA THR A 214 -37.53 9.73 -21.19
C THR A 214 -38.89 9.31 -21.75
N PRO A 215 -39.13 9.39 -23.06
CA PRO A 215 -40.39 8.96 -23.67
C PRO A 215 -40.74 7.49 -23.38
N GLN A 216 -39.74 6.70 -22.99
CA GLN A 216 -39.86 5.27 -22.69
C GLN A 216 -40.17 4.96 -21.21
N SER A 217 -39.98 5.90 -20.27
CA SER A 217 -40.35 5.68 -18.86
C SER A 217 -41.87 5.56 -18.70
N LYS A 218 -42.33 4.94 -17.60
CA LYS A 218 -43.77 4.79 -17.32
C LYS A 218 -44.49 6.15 -17.32
N MET A 219 -43.90 7.17 -16.68
CA MET A 219 -44.44 8.53 -16.67
C MET A 219 -44.34 9.19 -18.06
N GLY A 220 -43.22 9.03 -18.76
CA GLY A 220 -43.04 9.59 -20.11
C GLY A 220 -44.00 9.01 -21.14
N LYS A 221 -44.23 7.69 -21.11
CA LYS A 221 -45.23 7.01 -21.95
C LYS A 221 -46.65 7.52 -21.67
N MET A 222 -47.01 7.71 -20.41
CA MET A 222 -48.31 8.23 -20.01
C MET A 222 -48.51 9.68 -20.49
N LEU A 223 -47.48 10.53 -20.35
CA LEU A 223 -47.52 11.91 -20.81
C LEU A 223 -47.64 11.97 -22.34
N MET A 224 -46.83 11.19 -23.07
CA MET A 224 -46.93 11.10 -24.53
C MET A 224 -48.29 10.56 -25.00
N ALA A 225 -48.87 9.59 -24.29
CA ALA A 225 -50.22 9.11 -24.57
C ALA A 225 -51.26 10.22 -24.38
N LYS A 226 -51.17 10.97 -23.27
CA LYS A 226 -52.05 12.12 -23.02
C LYS A 226 -51.91 13.22 -24.06
N CYS A 227 -50.68 13.51 -24.51
CA CYS A 227 -50.44 14.47 -25.60
C CYS A 227 -51.09 14.01 -26.91
N ARG A 228 -50.98 12.71 -27.26
CA ARG A 228 -51.65 12.15 -28.45
C ARG A 228 -53.17 12.26 -28.35
N THR A 229 -53.75 11.87 -27.21
CA THR A 229 -55.21 11.96 -27.01
C THR A 229 -55.71 13.40 -27.09
N LEU A 230 -55.02 14.36 -26.45
CA LEU A 230 -55.38 15.78 -26.55
C LEU A 230 -55.25 16.32 -27.98
N GLN A 231 -54.29 15.80 -28.76
CA GLN A 231 -54.14 16.18 -30.15
C GLN A 231 -55.28 15.62 -31.01
N GLU A 232 -55.65 14.35 -30.83
CA GLU A 232 -56.79 13.71 -31.47
C GLU A 232 -58.11 14.43 -31.12
N GLU A 233 -58.32 14.79 -29.85
CA GLU A 233 -59.50 15.56 -29.40
C GLU A 233 -59.56 16.94 -30.05
N ASN A 234 -58.43 17.65 -30.15
CA ASN A 234 -58.39 18.96 -30.81
C ASN A 234 -58.65 18.87 -32.32
N GLU A 235 -58.13 17.85 -32.98
CA GLU A 235 -58.41 17.57 -34.39
C GLU A 235 -59.91 17.26 -34.59
N GLU A 236 -60.50 16.45 -33.73
CA GLU A 236 -61.94 16.14 -33.75
C GLU A 236 -62.81 17.37 -33.50
N ILE A 237 -62.47 18.21 -32.51
CA ILE A 237 -63.17 19.49 -32.27
C ILE A 237 -63.07 20.39 -33.50
N GLY A 238 -61.90 20.46 -34.15
CA GLY A 238 -61.69 21.19 -35.39
C GLY A 238 -62.57 20.66 -36.53
N ASN A 239 -62.63 19.33 -36.68
CA ASN A 239 -63.45 18.65 -37.67
C ASN A 239 -64.93 18.94 -37.43
N GLN A 240 -65.45 18.71 -36.22
CA GLN A 240 -66.84 18.97 -35.85
C GLN A 240 -67.23 20.44 -36.05
N ALA A 241 -66.34 21.39 -35.73
CA ALA A 241 -66.60 22.80 -35.96
C ALA A 241 -66.70 23.14 -37.46
N SER A 242 -65.89 22.48 -38.30
CA SER A 242 -65.91 22.67 -39.76
C SER A 242 -67.10 21.98 -40.43
N GLU A 243 -67.39 20.73 -40.06
CA GLU A 243 -68.48 19.92 -40.59
C GLU A 243 -69.84 20.45 -40.14
N GLY A 244 -69.98 20.86 -38.87
CA GLY A 244 -71.23 21.42 -38.35
C GLY A 244 -71.66 22.69 -39.08
N LYS A 245 -70.72 23.63 -39.30
CA LYS A 245 -70.98 24.85 -40.09
C LYS A 245 -71.29 24.51 -41.54
N MET A 246 -70.59 23.55 -42.13
CA MET A 246 -70.84 23.12 -43.50
C MET A 246 -72.24 22.51 -43.67
N HIS A 247 -72.65 21.64 -42.74
CA HIS A 247 -73.97 21.02 -42.74
C HIS A 247 -75.11 22.03 -42.56
N GLU A 248 -74.95 22.98 -41.62
CA GLU A 248 -75.93 24.06 -41.42
C GLU A 248 -76.11 24.91 -42.68
N LEU A 249 -75.00 25.33 -43.30
CA LEU A 249 -75.03 26.08 -44.56
C LEU A 249 -75.66 25.27 -45.69
N ALA A 250 -75.40 23.96 -45.77
CA ALA A 250 -76.02 23.08 -46.75
C ALA A 250 -77.55 22.98 -46.57
N MET A 251 -78.03 22.86 -45.32
CA MET A 251 -79.47 22.88 -45.02
C MET A 251 -80.11 24.22 -45.40
N LYS A 252 -79.52 25.34 -45.00
CA LYS A 252 -79.99 26.69 -45.38
C LYS A 252 -80.05 26.86 -46.89
N LEU A 253 -79.03 26.40 -47.61
CA LEU A 253 -79.00 26.41 -49.08
C LEU A 253 -80.14 25.58 -49.69
N SER A 254 -80.45 24.41 -49.12
CA SER A 254 -81.55 23.55 -49.58
C SER A 254 -82.91 24.24 -49.42
N VAL A 255 -83.17 24.84 -48.25
CA VAL A 255 -84.41 25.60 -48.00
C VAL A 255 -84.51 26.79 -48.94
N GLN A 256 -83.41 27.52 -49.16
CA GLN A 256 -83.39 28.65 -50.08
C GLN A 256 -83.68 28.22 -51.52
N LYS A 257 -83.17 27.05 -51.97
CA LYS A 257 -83.49 26.47 -53.28
C LYS A 257 -84.98 26.15 -53.40
N TYR A 258 -85.56 25.53 -52.37
CA TYR A 258 -87.00 25.23 -52.34
C TYR A 258 -87.85 26.50 -52.41
N GLN A 259 -87.55 27.51 -51.59
CA GLN A 259 -88.25 28.79 -51.60
C GLN A 259 -88.12 29.51 -52.94
N ASN A 260 -86.94 29.49 -53.57
CA ASN A 260 -86.75 30.04 -54.91
C ASN A 260 -87.56 29.29 -55.98
N ALA A 261 -87.67 27.97 -55.88
CA ALA A 261 -88.49 27.18 -56.79
C ALA A 261 -89.99 27.50 -56.62
N GLU A 262 -90.45 27.63 -55.38
CA GLU A 262 -91.83 28.02 -55.05
C GLU A 262 -92.15 29.42 -55.56
N LEU A 263 -91.27 30.41 -55.31
CA LEU A 263 -91.44 31.77 -55.85
C LEU A 263 -91.51 31.78 -57.37
N ARG A 264 -90.64 31.01 -58.05
CA ARG A 264 -90.69 30.86 -59.51
C ARG A 264 -92.04 30.28 -59.98
N CYS A 265 -92.54 29.25 -59.29
CA CYS A 265 -93.84 28.66 -59.58
C CYS A 265 -94.99 29.68 -59.40
N GLN A 266 -94.96 30.45 -58.31
CA GLN A 266 -95.94 31.51 -58.06
C GLN A 266 -95.89 32.62 -59.12
N PHE A 267 -94.69 33.07 -59.52
CA PHE A 267 -94.53 34.03 -60.61
C PHE A 267 -95.05 33.51 -61.94
N GLU A 268 -94.79 32.24 -62.26
CA GLU A 268 -95.33 31.60 -63.47
C GLU A 268 -96.87 31.53 -63.43
N GLY A 269 -97.45 31.24 -62.26
CA GLY A 269 -98.90 31.28 -62.05
C GLY A 269 -99.49 32.69 -62.23
N LEU A 270 -98.85 33.71 -61.65
CA LEU A 270 -99.25 35.11 -61.85
C LEU A 270 -99.14 35.53 -63.32
N GLN A 271 -98.06 35.14 -64.00
CA GLN A 271 -97.88 35.42 -65.42
C GLN A 271 -99.02 34.82 -66.25
N LYS A 272 -99.37 33.55 -66.02
CA LYS A 272 -100.51 32.89 -66.67
C LYS A 272 -101.84 33.60 -66.42
N HIS A 273 -102.09 34.06 -65.18
CA HIS A 273 -103.28 34.85 -64.87
C HIS A 273 -103.30 36.19 -65.60
N MET A 274 -102.16 36.90 -65.64
CA MET A 274 -102.03 38.17 -66.34
C MET A 274 -102.23 38.02 -67.85
N ASP A 275 -101.68 36.97 -68.45
CA ASP A 275 -101.88 36.64 -69.87
C ASP A 275 -103.37 36.36 -70.15
N GLY A 276 -104.05 35.61 -69.27
CA GLY A 276 -105.50 35.37 -69.34
C GLY A 276 -106.31 36.66 -69.29
N LEU A 277 -106.01 37.54 -68.33
CA LEU A 277 -106.69 38.84 -68.21
C LEU A 277 -106.41 39.75 -69.42
N THR A 278 -105.19 39.72 -69.96
CA THR A 278 -104.82 40.46 -71.18
C THR A 278 -105.65 39.97 -72.36
N ASN A 279 -105.75 38.65 -72.54
CA ASN A 279 -106.60 38.05 -73.58
C ASN A 279 -108.09 38.40 -73.41
N ASP A 280 -108.60 38.42 -72.17
CA ASP A 280 -109.98 38.82 -71.88
C ASP A 280 -110.24 40.30 -72.20
N VAL A 281 -109.28 41.17 -71.88
CA VAL A 281 -109.32 42.60 -72.26
C VAL A 281 -109.30 42.76 -73.78
N ASP A 282 -108.41 42.05 -74.47
CA ASP A 282 -108.33 42.08 -75.94
C ASP A 282 -109.64 41.58 -76.57
N ARG A 283 -110.22 40.49 -76.07
CA ARG A 283 -111.51 39.97 -76.54
C ARG A 283 -112.67 40.93 -76.26
N SER A 284 -112.69 41.57 -75.09
CA SER A 284 -113.68 42.58 -74.74
C SER A 284 -113.56 43.79 -75.67
N ASN A 285 -112.33 44.25 -75.92
CA ASN A 285 -112.05 45.33 -76.87
C ASN A 285 -112.52 44.95 -78.28
N GLU A 286 -112.20 43.74 -78.77
CA GLU A 286 -112.70 43.24 -80.06
C GLU A 286 -114.23 43.22 -80.13
N MET A 287 -114.93 42.78 -79.08
CA MET A 287 -116.40 42.82 -79.04
C MET A 287 -116.93 44.25 -79.13
N VAL A 288 -116.33 45.20 -78.42
CA VAL A 288 -116.72 46.62 -78.51
C VAL A 288 -116.54 47.16 -79.94
N PHE A 289 -115.44 46.81 -80.61
CA PHE A 289 -115.20 47.23 -82.00
C PHE A 289 -116.10 46.48 -83.01
N SER A 290 -116.51 45.25 -82.73
CA SER A 290 -117.27 44.38 -83.64
C SER A 290 -118.78 44.63 -83.63
N TYR A 291 -119.31 45.40 -82.68
CA TYR A 291 -120.70 45.88 -82.71
C TYR A 291 -120.78 47.36 -83.13
N PRO A 292 -120.50 47.70 -84.41
CA PRO A 292 -120.63 49.07 -84.90
C PRO A 292 -122.06 49.57 -84.74
N TYR A 293 -123.05 48.67 -84.80
CA TYR A 293 -124.46 48.99 -84.61
C TYR A 293 -124.80 49.45 -83.20
N LEU A 294 -124.13 48.95 -82.15
CA LEU A 294 -124.39 49.40 -80.77
C LEU A 294 -123.78 50.79 -80.55
N HIS A 295 -122.59 51.04 -81.09
CA HIS A 295 -121.97 52.37 -81.08
C HIS A 295 -122.79 53.37 -81.93
N LEU A 296 -123.30 52.95 -83.08
CA LEU A 296 -124.18 53.77 -83.93
C LEU A 296 -125.52 54.03 -83.24
N LEU A 297 -126.12 53.04 -82.57
CA LEU A 297 -127.37 53.18 -81.83
C LEU A 297 -127.21 54.14 -80.65
N MET A 298 -126.10 54.07 -79.90
CA MET A 298 -125.78 55.00 -78.81
C MET A 298 -125.60 56.44 -79.33
N LEU A 299 -124.89 56.62 -80.45
CA LEU A 299 -124.78 57.92 -81.13
C LEU A 299 -126.14 58.41 -81.64
N PHE A 300 -126.97 57.52 -82.18
CA PHE A 300 -128.32 57.85 -82.68
C PHE A 300 -129.25 58.27 -81.54
N PHE A 301 -129.22 57.56 -80.40
CA PHE A 301 -130.00 57.90 -79.21
C PHE A 301 -129.54 59.25 -78.63
N SER A 302 -128.23 59.48 -78.54
CA SER A 302 -127.67 60.77 -78.12
C SER A 302 -128.12 61.92 -79.04
N ALA A 303 -128.06 61.72 -80.36
CA ALA A 303 -128.52 62.71 -81.34
C ALA A 303 -130.04 62.96 -81.25
N CYS A 304 -130.85 61.92 -81.07
CA CYS A 304 -132.30 62.04 -80.86
C CYS A 304 -132.63 62.82 -79.59
N LEU A 305 -131.93 62.56 -78.48
CA LEU A 305 -132.11 63.29 -77.22
C LEU A 305 -131.76 64.77 -77.37
N LEU A 306 -130.64 65.09 -78.03
CA LEU A 306 -130.28 66.48 -78.32
C LEU A 306 -131.35 67.17 -79.18
N ARG A 307 -131.87 66.47 -80.19
CA ARG A 307 -132.93 67.02 -81.07
C ARG A 307 -134.24 67.25 -80.32
N LEU A 308 -134.63 66.34 -79.43
CA LEU A 308 -135.80 66.50 -78.57
C LEU A 308 -135.65 67.68 -77.61
N MET A 309 -134.47 67.82 -76.98
CA MET A 309 -134.14 68.95 -76.11
C MET A 309 -134.21 70.28 -76.88
N LEU A 310 -133.67 70.33 -78.11
CA LEU A 310 -133.73 71.53 -78.95
C LEU A 310 -135.16 71.88 -79.35
N TYR A 311 -135.97 70.86 -79.69
CA TYR A 311 -137.38 71.05 -80.06
C TYR A 311 -138.21 71.58 -78.88
N LEU A 312 -138.00 71.04 -77.68
CA LEU A 312 -138.63 71.52 -76.44
C LEU A 312 -138.20 72.95 -76.10
N PHE A 313 -136.94 73.31 -76.36
CA PHE A 313 -136.44 74.66 -76.15
C PHE A 313 -137.04 75.69 -77.13
N LEU A 314 -137.15 75.33 -78.42
CA LEU A 314 -137.77 76.17 -79.45
C LEU A 314 -139.28 76.31 -79.26
N THR A 315 -140.00 75.23 -78.93
CA THR A 315 -141.46 75.28 -78.70
C THR A 315 -141.85 76.03 -77.44
N ASN A 316 -141.05 75.96 -76.37
CA ASN A 316 -141.26 76.80 -75.18
C ASN A 316 -140.97 78.29 -75.44
N ASN A 317 -140.03 78.63 -76.33
CA ASN A 317 -139.76 80.03 -76.68
C ASN A 317 -140.87 80.65 -77.55
N VAL A 318 -141.49 79.90 -78.46
CA VAL A 318 -142.59 80.43 -79.31
C VAL A 318 -143.90 80.61 -78.52
N ARG A 319 -144.12 79.84 -77.45
CA ARG A 319 -145.33 79.95 -76.61
C ARG A 319 -145.25 81.07 -75.55
N ASN A 320 -144.05 81.55 -75.24
CA ASN A 320 -143.81 82.61 -74.26
C ASN A 320 -143.42 83.97 -74.90
N GLY A 321 -143.65 84.14 -76.20
CA GLY A 321 -143.40 85.37 -76.95
C GLY A 321 -144.65 85.87 -77.66
N GLY A 322 -145.68 86.22 -76.88
CA GLY A 322 -146.94 86.83 -77.27
C GLY A 322 -147.71 87.28 -76.04
#